data_AF-A0A7Y8MER3-F1
#
_entry.id   AF-A0A7Y8MER3-F1
#
_cell.length_a   1.000
_cell.length_b   1.000
_cell.length_c   1.000
_cell.angle_alpha   90.00
_cell.angle_beta   90.00
_cell.angle_gamma   90.00
#
_symmetry.space_group_name_H-M   'P 1'
#
loop_
_entity.id
_entity.type
_entity.pdbx_description
1 polymer ?
#
loop_
_entity_poly.entity_id
_entity_poly.type
_entity_poly.pdbx_seq_one_letter_code
_entity_poly.pdbx_strand_id
1 'polypeptide(L)'
;MAEKLDVLMAELAHATRVPEAALRAAMAHAAQLAPRIEALARRRIDGQWLAPSEDNLLFYGLYVLAAARRCEVWPIWLELAKQPGETLEGLFGDGAIMAVSAITLGLVGDAAEDVAALAGSPDTCEDARAGLVDALTRLMCEGRYPRESFVALIDALAVMRGADDSDRCKWCVEQAVVLGGVAERYDLLEQLWKTTAFADWRDVDKADAREHFHAVVANPADLTRFDEAFIAPPDDPAGALGWLKRMQANRPDPAEGVALDWREREWLAAFLKGETMPAGSMNFEALDGFFHALVIGPDLVMPSEYLPEVWGEGPVFEGSEQLQKVMTLMQRHWNAIAARRSADAPPAIWLEAHEDAPPGAHWAMGFERGVRLRALGWAAVAVDESAELALECIRALAVQALQDWERAEHLDALPEHVAELAAFWRARPARREPIRAQKVGRNEACPCGSGKKWKKCCGAGSMGVVH
;
A
#
# COMPACT_ATOMS: atom_id res chain seq x y z
N MET A 1 4.92 -23.88 27.58
CA MET A 1 4.85 -22.79 28.58
C MET A 1 4.08 -21.68 27.88
N ALA A 2 2.92 -21.24 28.40
CA ALA A 2 2.14 -20.20 27.72
C ALA A 2 3.00 -18.94 27.60
N GLU A 3 3.14 -18.42 26.38
CA GLU A 3 3.90 -17.21 26.10
C GLU A 3 3.18 -16.01 26.72
N LYS A 4 3.93 -15.03 27.23
CA LYS A 4 3.31 -13.87 27.88
C LYS A 4 2.69 -12.96 26.82
N LEU A 5 1.48 -12.45 27.07
CA LEU A 5 0.79 -11.54 26.15
C LEU A 5 1.65 -10.35 25.70
N ASP A 6 2.45 -9.76 26.59
CA ASP A 6 3.34 -8.65 26.23
C ASP A 6 4.36 -9.01 25.14
N VAL A 7 4.85 -10.26 25.14
CA VAL A 7 5.78 -10.76 24.12
C VAL A 7 5.05 -10.92 22.79
N LEU A 8 3.87 -11.56 22.81
CA LEU A 8 3.04 -11.74 21.62
C LEU A 8 2.64 -10.39 21.01
N MET A 9 2.26 -9.40 21.84
CA MET A 9 1.93 -8.06 21.37
C MET A 9 3.14 -7.38 20.71
N ALA A 10 4.35 -7.52 21.26
CA ALA A 10 5.55 -6.97 20.65
C ALA A 10 5.88 -7.65 19.31
N GLU A 11 5.70 -8.97 19.21
CA GLU A 11 5.88 -9.72 17.96
C GLU A 11 4.88 -9.27 16.88
N LEU A 12 3.59 -9.16 17.24
CA LEU A 12 2.57 -8.65 16.32
C LEU A 12 2.85 -7.21 15.88
N ALA A 13 3.23 -6.35 16.84
CA ALA A 13 3.48 -4.94 16.60
C ALA A 13 4.67 -4.70 15.64
N HIS A 14 5.72 -5.50 15.73
CA HIS A 14 6.95 -5.29 14.94
C HIS A 14 7.11 -6.27 13.78
N ALA A 15 6.06 -7.02 13.45
CA ALA A 15 6.09 -8.00 12.36
C ALA A 15 6.24 -7.33 10.99
N THR A 16 7.27 -7.71 10.23
CA THR A 16 7.47 -7.32 8.83
C THR A 16 6.79 -8.28 7.84
N ARG A 17 6.45 -9.48 8.30
CA ARG A 17 5.69 -10.52 7.58
C ARG A 17 4.60 -11.07 8.49
N VAL A 18 3.62 -11.79 7.92
CA VAL A 18 2.55 -12.42 8.71
C VAL A 18 3.14 -13.28 9.86
N PRO A 19 2.97 -12.87 11.14
CA PRO A 19 3.61 -13.55 12.27
C PRO A 19 2.74 -14.73 12.72
N GLU A 20 2.73 -15.80 11.92
CA GLU A 20 1.76 -16.90 12.06
C GLU A 20 1.70 -17.53 13.46
N ALA A 21 2.86 -17.78 14.08
CA ALA A 21 2.93 -18.38 15.40
C ALA A 21 2.37 -17.45 16.48
N ALA A 22 2.72 -16.16 16.43
CA ALA A 22 2.25 -15.15 17.36
C ALA A 22 0.73 -14.94 17.24
N LEU A 23 0.20 -14.90 16.01
CA LEU A 23 -1.23 -14.77 15.74
C LEU A 23 -2.03 -15.91 16.39
N ARG A 24 -1.63 -17.16 16.14
CA ARG A 24 -2.29 -18.34 16.70
C ARG A 24 -2.16 -18.40 18.22
N ALA A 25 -0.99 -18.05 18.76
CA ALA A 25 -0.77 -18.01 20.21
C ALA A 25 -1.58 -16.90 20.91
N ALA A 26 -1.73 -15.74 20.29
CA ALA A 26 -2.46 -14.59 20.83
C ALA A 26 -3.96 -14.86 21.02
N MET A 27 -4.55 -15.82 20.29
CA MET A 27 -5.95 -16.22 20.47
C MET A 27 -6.25 -16.67 21.91
N ALA A 28 -5.32 -17.37 22.57
CA ALA A 28 -5.48 -17.79 23.97
C ALA A 28 -5.54 -16.60 24.95
N HIS A 29 -5.14 -15.41 24.50
CA HIS A 29 -5.12 -14.17 25.27
C HIS A 29 -6.11 -13.11 24.73
N ALA A 30 -7.00 -13.47 23.81
CA ALA A 30 -7.91 -12.53 23.14
C ALA A 30 -8.72 -11.66 24.14
N ALA A 31 -9.10 -12.22 25.29
CA ALA A 31 -9.77 -11.48 26.36
C ALA A 31 -8.99 -10.30 26.92
N GLN A 32 -7.69 -10.51 27.10
CA GLN A 32 -6.77 -9.53 27.65
C GLN A 32 -6.30 -8.56 26.57
N LEU A 33 -6.29 -9.01 25.31
CA LEU A 33 -5.94 -8.20 24.14
C LEU A 33 -7.05 -7.21 23.76
N ALA A 34 -8.33 -7.58 23.90
CA ALA A 34 -9.47 -6.78 23.43
C ALA A 34 -9.45 -5.31 23.88
N PRO A 35 -9.25 -4.95 25.18
CA PRO A 35 -9.25 -3.55 25.60
C PRO A 35 -8.11 -2.73 24.99
N ARG A 36 -6.99 -3.38 24.60
CA ARG A 36 -5.86 -2.71 23.95
C ARG A 36 -6.19 -2.38 22.50
N ILE A 37 -6.81 -3.31 21.79
CA ILE A 37 -7.22 -3.11 20.40
C ILE A 37 -8.36 -2.10 20.31
N GLU A 38 -9.33 -2.13 21.23
CA GLU A 38 -10.39 -1.12 21.32
C GLU A 38 -9.83 0.29 21.52
N ALA A 39 -8.84 0.45 22.40
CA ALA A 39 -8.19 1.73 22.64
C ALA A 39 -7.44 2.26 21.39
N LEU A 40 -6.79 1.36 20.64
CA LEU A 40 -6.12 1.72 19.38
C LEU A 40 -7.12 2.07 18.29
N ALA A 41 -8.17 1.26 18.12
CA ALA A 41 -9.25 1.53 17.16
C ALA A 41 -9.92 2.88 17.46
N ARG A 42 -10.19 3.19 18.73
CA ARG A 42 -10.76 4.49 19.15
C ARG A 42 -9.86 5.65 18.76
N ARG A 43 -8.56 5.57 19.06
CA ARG A 43 -7.59 6.59 18.66
C ARG A 43 -7.59 6.81 17.15
N ARG A 44 -7.66 5.73 16.37
CA ARG A 44 -7.71 5.79 14.91
C ARG A 44 -9.00 6.46 14.41
N ILE A 45 -10.15 6.08 14.95
CA ILE A 45 -11.46 6.70 14.65
C ILE A 45 -11.43 8.20 14.97
N ASP A 46 -10.78 8.59 16.06
CA ASP A 46 -10.64 10.00 16.46
C ASP A 46 -9.62 10.78 15.60
N GLY A 47 -9.07 10.16 14.54
CA GLY A 47 -8.06 10.77 13.66
C GLY A 47 -6.68 10.94 14.32
N GLN A 48 -6.44 10.28 15.45
CA GLN A 48 -5.15 10.37 16.13
C GLN A 48 -4.12 9.47 15.45
N TRP A 49 -2.89 9.98 15.37
CA TRP A 49 -1.77 9.21 14.85
C TRP A 49 -1.47 7.98 15.72
N LEU A 50 -1.30 6.84 15.04
CA LEU A 50 -0.80 5.59 15.61
C LEU A 50 0.61 5.32 15.07
N ALA A 51 1.53 4.96 15.95
CA ALA A 51 2.85 4.52 15.51
C ALA A 51 2.74 3.25 14.63
N PRO A 52 3.71 2.97 13.73
CA PRO A 52 3.70 1.75 12.91
C PRO A 52 3.45 0.47 13.71
N SER A 53 4.07 0.37 14.88
CA SER A 53 3.89 -0.76 15.78
C SER A 53 2.49 -0.85 16.40
N GLU A 54 1.86 0.29 16.67
CA GLU A 54 0.51 0.35 17.24
C GLU A 54 -0.54 -0.06 16.22
N ASP A 55 -0.39 0.37 14.97
CA ASP A 55 -1.33 -0.03 13.92
C ASP A 55 -1.12 -1.47 13.43
N ASN A 56 0.12 -1.96 13.37
CA ASN A 56 0.36 -3.39 13.13
C ASN A 56 -0.35 -4.22 14.20
N LEU A 57 -0.26 -3.79 15.46
CA LEU A 57 -0.97 -4.42 16.56
C LEU A 57 -2.50 -4.29 16.42
N LEU A 58 -3.02 -3.15 15.95
CA LEU A 58 -4.44 -2.97 15.63
C LEU A 58 -4.89 -3.94 14.52
N PHE A 59 -4.19 -3.97 13.40
CA PHE A 59 -4.46 -4.84 12.25
C PHE A 59 -4.50 -6.32 12.67
N TYR A 60 -3.39 -6.85 13.20
CA TYR A 60 -3.30 -8.26 13.60
C TYR A 60 -4.21 -8.56 14.79
N GLY A 61 -4.36 -7.61 15.72
CA GLY A 61 -5.23 -7.72 16.87
C GLY A 61 -6.70 -7.90 16.48
N LEU A 62 -7.19 -7.15 15.49
CA LEU A 62 -8.57 -7.32 14.99
C LEU A 62 -8.78 -8.73 14.42
N TYR A 63 -7.83 -9.26 13.65
CA TYR A 63 -7.91 -10.65 13.17
C TYR A 63 -7.91 -11.67 14.32
N VAL A 64 -7.06 -11.49 15.35
CA VAL A 64 -7.04 -12.37 16.53
C VAL A 64 -8.36 -12.32 17.29
N LEU A 65 -8.94 -11.13 17.47
CA LEU A 65 -10.22 -10.95 18.18
C LEU A 65 -11.39 -11.51 17.39
N ALA A 66 -11.40 -11.32 16.07
CA ALA A 66 -12.35 -11.91 15.14
C ALA A 66 -12.27 -13.44 15.16
N ALA A 67 -11.05 -14.00 15.14
CA ALA A 67 -10.82 -15.45 15.22
C ALA A 67 -11.32 -16.06 16.53
N ALA A 68 -11.06 -15.35 17.63
CA ALA A 68 -11.49 -15.74 18.97
C ALA A 68 -12.96 -15.39 19.27
N ARG A 69 -13.73 -14.93 18.28
CA ARG A 69 -15.17 -14.59 18.39
C ARG A 69 -15.47 -13.61 19.53
N ARG A 70 -14.64 -12.58 19.65
CA ARG A 70 -14.78 -11.53 20.67
C ARG A 70 -15.86 -10.53 20.28
N CYS A 71 -17.11 -10.99 20.25
CA CYS A 71 -18.26 -10.19 19.82
C CYS A 71 -18.47 -8.91 20.65
N GLU A 72 -17.89 -8.80 21.85
CA GLU A 72 -17.93 -7.53 22.60
C GLU A 72 -17.19 -6.37 21.90
N VAL A 73 -16.29 -6.67 20.97
CA VAL A 73 -15.55 -5.70 20.13
C VAL A 73 -16.42 -5.18 18.97
N TRP A 74 -17.61 -5.76 18.76
CA TRP A 74 -18.52 -5.38 17.68
C TRP A 74 -18.80 -3.87 17.58
N PRO A 75 -19.09 -3.13 18.68
CA PRO A 75 -19.40 -1.71 18.58
C PRO A 75 -18.24 -0.88 18.02
N ILE A 76 -17.00 -1.13 18.46
CA ILE A 76 -15.84 -0.39 17.96
C ILE A 76 -15.52 -0.77 16.51
N TRP A 77 -15.76 -2.04 16.14
CA TRP A 77 -15.59 -2.50 14.76
C TRP A 77 -16.57 -1.80 13.81
N LEU A 78 -17.85 -1.68 14.18
CA LEU A 78 -18.84 -0.94 13.39
C LEU A 78 -18.47 0.53 13.21
N GLU A 79 -17.94 1.18 14.25
CA GLU A 79 -17.47 2.56 14.15
C GLU A 79 -16.24 2.70 13.24
N LEU A 80 -15.34 1.71 13.26
CA LEU A 80 -14.16 1.67 12.40
C LEU A 80 -14.54 1.42 10.94
N ALA A 81 -15.46 0.49 10.67
CA ALA A 81 -15.96 0.17 9.33
C ALA A 81 -16.77 1.31 8.70
N LYS A 82 -17.24 2.28 9.50
CA LYS A 82 -17.90 3.52 9.05
C LYS A 82 -16.93 4.62 8.63
N GLN A 83 -15.63 4.47 8.90
CA GLN A 83 -14.66 5.52 8.58
C GLN A 83 -14.48 5.69 7.07
N PRO A 84 -14.02 6.87 6.61
CA PRO A 84 -13.71 7.10 5.19
C PRO A 84 -12.74 6.07 4.62
N GLY A 85 -12.78 5.87 3.30
CA GLY A 85 -11.94 4.91 2.57
C GLY A 85 -10.47 5.01 2.95
N GLU A 86 -9.91 6.22 2.96
CA GLU A 86 -8.52 6.52 3.33
C GLU A 86 -8.12 5.97 4.71
N THR A 87 -9.06 5.95 5.67
CA THR A 87 -8.81 5.44 7.02
C THR A 87 -8.74 3.91 7.03
N LEU A 88 -9.56 3.24 6.22
CA LEU A 88 -9.57 1.78 6.09
C LEU A 88 -8.44 1.27 5.19
N GLU A 89 -8.17 1.94 4.07
CA GLU A 89 -7.01 1.71 3.21
C GLU A 89 -5.72 1.90 4.00
N GLY A 90 -5.62 2.95 4.80
CA GLY A 90 -4.48 3.15 5.70
C GLY A 90 -4.38 2.10 6.81
N LEU A 91 -5.33 1.18 6.99
CA LEU A 91 -5.22 0.09 7.98
C LEU A 91 -4.99 -1.25 7.30
N PHE A 92 -5.69 -1.51 6.20
CA PHE A 92 -5.77 -2.81 5.54
C PHE A 92 -5.11 -2.85 4.14
N GLY A 93 -4.76 -1.69 3.58
CA GLY A 93 -4.23 -1.55 2.22
C GLY A 93 -5.18 -2.15 1.18
N ASP A 94 -4.60 -2.74 0.14
CA ASP A 94 -5.31 -3.46 -0.94
C ASP A 94 -6.18 -4.63 -0.44
N GLY A 95 -6.01 -5.05 0.83
CA GLY A 95 -6.78 -6.10 1.46
C GLY A 95 -8.05 -5.64 2.17
N ALA A 96 -8.46 -4.37 2.03
CA ALA A 96 -9.58 -3.79 2.79
C ALA A 96 -10.88 -4.61 2.68
N ILE A 97 -11.29 -5.01 1.47
CA ILE A 97 -12.51 -5.82 1.25
C ILE A 97 -12.45 -7.14 2.03
N MET A 98 -11.35 -7.89 1.88
CA MET A 98 -11.14 -9.17 2.56
C MET A 98 -11.09 -9.01 4.08
N ALA A 99 -10.43 -7.96 4.57
CA ALA A 99 -10.34 -7.67 5.99
C ALA A 99 -11.70 -7.33 6.57
N VAL A 100 -12.45 -6.44 5.92
CA VAL A 100 -13.79 -6.05 6.37
C VAL A 100 -14.72 -7.27 6.40
N SER A 101 -14.71 -8.10 5.36
CA SER A 101 -15.51 -9.33 5.29
C SER A 101 -15.16 -10.31 6.42
N ALA A 102 -13.88 -10.69 6.54
CA ALA A 102 -13.43 -11.66 7.53
C ALA A 102 -13.67 -11.19 8.97
N ILE A 103 -13.27 -9.96 9.30
CA ILE A 103 -13.41 -9.41 10.66
C ILE A 103 -14.89 -9.28 11.03
N THR A 104 -15.73 -8.83 10.09
CA THR A 104 -17.19 -8.79 10.29
C THR A 104 -17.76 -10.17 10.57
N LEU A 105 -17.46 -11.18 9.74
CA LEU A 105 -17.91 -12.56 9.96
C LEU A 105 -17.42 -13.14 11.29
N GLY A 106 -16.25 -12.73 11.76
CA GLY A 106 -15.67 -13.07 13.06
C GLY A 106 -16.43 -12.50 14.25
N LEU A 107 -16.88 -11.23 14.15
CA LEU A 107 -17.38 -10.44 15.28
C LEU A 107 -18.90 -10.25 15.32
N VAL A 108 -19.62 -10.45 14.20
CA VAL A 108 -21.03 -10.07 14.04
C VAL A 108 -22.00 -10.70 15.03
N GLY A 109 -21.71 -11.91 15.55
CA GLY A 109 -22.65 -12.61 16.43
C GLY A 109 -24.04 -12.73 15.79
N ASP A 110 -25.07 -12.21 16.47
CA ASP A 110 -26.46 -12.18 15.97
C ASP A 110 -26.86 -10.83 15.35
N ALA A 111 -25.90 -9.91 15.13
CA ALA A 111 -26.12 -8.54 14.68
C ALA A 111 -26.06 -8.37 13.15
N ALA A 112 -26.57 -9.34 12.38
CA ALA A 112 -26.54 -9.28 10.91
C ALA A 112 -27.28 -8.06 10.33
N GLU A 113 -28.31 -7.57 11.03
CA GLU A 113 -29.04 -6.35 10.66
C GLU A 113 -28.16 -5.09 10.71
N ASP A 114 -27.20 -5.01 11.64
CA ASP A 114 -26.25 -3.89 11.70
C ASP A 114 -25.33 -3.88 10.47
N VAL A 115 -24.95 -5.08 9.99
CA VAL A 115 -24.15 -5.25 8.76
C VAL A 115 -24.94 -4.77 7.55
N ALA A 116 -26.21 -5.16 7.43
CA ALA A 116 -27.09 -4.75 6.34
C ALA A 116 -27.33 -3.24 6.34
N ALA A 117 -27.58 -2.65 7.52
CA ALA A 117 -27.75 -1.21 7.68
C ALA A 117 -26.50 -0.43 7.26
N LEU A 118 -25.31 -0.92 7.62
CA LEU A 118 -24.06 -0.29 7.23
C LEU A 118 -23.77 -0.46 5.73
N ALA A 119 -23.94 -1.66 5.19
CA ALA A 119 -23.73 -1.94 3.76
C ALA A 119 -24.66 -1.10 2.86
N GLY A 120 -25.91 -0.91 3.28
CA GLY A 120 -26.91 -0.13 2.54
C GLY A 120 -26.80 1.39 2.72
N SER A 121 -25.90 1.88 3.57
CA SER A 121 -25.73 3.31 3.80
C SER A 121 -24.98 3.97 2.63
N PRO A 122 -25.46 5.12 2.11
CA PRO A 122 -24.77 5.85 1.04
C PRO A 122 -23.41 6.39 1.48
N ASP A 123 -23.22 6.62 2.79
CA ASP A 123 -21.98 7.17 3.37
C ASP A 123 -20.90 6.11 3.58
N THR A 124 -21.21 4.81 3.40
CA THR A 124 -20.23 3.73 3.54
C THR A 124 -19.34 3.68 2.30
N CYS A 125 -18.02 3.75 2.50
CA CYS A 125 -17.06 3.70 1.40
C CYS A 125 -17.12 2.36 0.63
N GLU A 126 -16.61 2.38 -0.59
CA GLU A 126 -16.75 1.26 -1.54
C GLU A 126 -16.19 -0.07 -1.03
N ASP A 127 -14.97 -0.07 -0.48
CA ASP A 127 -14.31 -1.30 -0.02
C ASP A 127 -14.98 -1.87 1.24
N ALA A 128 -15.40 -1.00 2.16
CA ALA A 128 -16.18 -1.42 3.32
C ALA A 128 -17.50 -2.03 2.89
N ARG A 129 -18.22 -1.38 1.97
CA ARG A 129 -19.49 -1.88 1.44
C ARG A 129 -19.32 -3.24 0.79
N ALA A 130 -18.33 -3.41 -0.08
CA ALA A 130 -18.06 -4.69 -0.73
C ALA A 130 -17.80 -5.80 0.30
N GLY A 131 -16.93 -5.56 1.29
CA GLY A 131 -16.65 -6.55 2.33
C GLY A 131 -17.85 -6.88 3.22
N LEU A 132 -18.71 -5.90 3.53
CA LEU A 132 -19.93 -6.12 4.30
C LEU A 132 -21.00 -6.88 3.49
N VAL A 133 -21.11 -6.62 2.19
CA VAL A 133 -21.99 -7.36 1.28
C VAL A 133 -21.52 -8.81 1.16
N ASP A 134 -20.22 -9.06 1.02
CA ASP A 134 -19.65 -10.42 1.03
C ASP A 134 -19.98 -11.17 2.32
N ALA A 135 -19.81 -10.51 3.48
CA ALA A 135 -20.17 -11.07 4.76
C ALA A 135 -21.68 -11.40 4.83
N LEU A 136 -22.56 -10.52 4.34
CA LEU A 136 -24.00 -10.76 4.28
C LEU A 136 -24.38 -11.89 3.32
N THR A 137 -23.71 -12.00 2.18
CA THR A 137 -23.91 -13.10 1.23
C THR A 137 -23.65 -14.44 1.94
N ARG A 138 -22.53 -14.53 2.67
CA ARG A 138 -22.19 -15.71 3.46
C ARG A 138 -23.20 -15.97 4.58
N LEU A 139 -23.55 -14.95 5.37
CA LEU A 139 -24.53 -15.07 6.47
C LEU A 139 -25.91 -15.52 5.96
N MET A 140 -26.35 -15.02 4.80
CA MET A 140 -27.60 -15.43 4.17
C MET A 140 -27.56 -16.91 3.78
N CYS A 141 -26.48 -17.37 3.15
CA CYS A 141 -26.32 -18.79 2.80
C CYS A 141 -26.19 -19.71 4.03
N GLU A 142 -25.68 -19.21 5.16
CA GLU A 142 -25.68 -19.90 6.45
C GLU A 142 -27.04 -19.89 7.17
N GLY A 143 -28.04 -19.17 6.63
CA GLY A 143 -29.35 -19.00 7.25
C GLY A 143 -29.37 -18.03 8.44
N ARG A 144 -28.32 -17.21 8.60
CA ARG A 144 -28.15 -16.21 9.66
C ARG A 144 -28.62 -14.81 9.28
N TYR A 145 -29.03 -14.61 8.03
CA TYR A 145 -29.69 -13.40 7.56
C TYR A 145 -30.83 -13.76 6.60
N PRO A 146 -32.03 -13.19 6.73
CA PRO A 146 -33.17 -13.57 5.89
C PRO A 146 -32.91 -13.27 4.41
N ARG A 147 -33.14 -14.27 3.55
CA ARG A 147 -32.93 -14.15 2.11
C ARG A 147 -33.73 -13.01 1.48
N GLU A 148 -34.98 -12.81 1.89
CA GLU A 148 -35.84 -11.72 1.38
C GLU A 148 -35.23 -10.34 1.68
N SER A 149 -34.77 -10.12 2.91
CA SER A 149 -34.08 -8.88 3.31
C SER A 149 -32.77 -8.68 2.56
N PHE A 150 -32.04 -9.77 2.30
CA PHE A 150 -30.82 -9.73 1.49
C PHE A 150 -31.09 -9.34 0.04
N VAL A 151 -32.08 -9.95 -0.61
CA VAL A 151 -32.47 -9.61 -1.99
C VAL A 151 -32.88 -8.15 -2.09
N ALA A 152 -33.65 -7.65 -1.12
CA ALA A 152 -34.04 -6.24 -1.07
C ALA A 152 -32.84 -5.28 -0.95
N LEU A 153 -31.81 -5.66 -0.19
CA LEU A 153 -30.56 -4.90 -0.11
C LEU A 153 -29.83 -4.91 -1.46
N ILE A 154 -29.69 -6.07 -2.12
CA ILE A 154 -29.07 -6.20 -3.44
C ILE A 154 -29.81 -5.36 -4.49
N ASP A 155 -31.15 -5.36 -4.46
CA ASP A 155 -31.99 -4.46 -5.25
C ASP A 155 -31.65 -2.98 -5.04
N ALA A 156 -31.59 -2.54 -3.78
CA ALA A 156 -31.31 -1.15 -3.43
C ALA A 156 -29.90 -0.73 -3.89
N LEU A 157 -28.90 -1.60 -3.69
CA LEU A 157 -27.51 -1.34 -4.07
C LEU A 157 -27.33 -1.27 -5.58
N ALA A 158 -28.02 -2.11 -6.35
CA ALA A 158 -27.90 -2.14 -7.82
C ALA A 158 -28.31 -0.82 -8.49
N VAL A 159 -29.18 -0.04 -7.86
CA VAL A 159 -29.68 1.25 -8.38
C VAL A 159 -29.11 2.46 -7.63
N MET A 160 -28.26 2.24 -6.62
CA MET A 160 -27.70 3.31 -5.80
C MET A 160 -26.82 4.22 -6.64
N ARG A 161 -27.06 5.54 -6.57
CA ARG A 161 -26.28 6.58 -7.26
C ARG A 161 -25.62 7.50 -6.25
N GLY A 162 -24.38 7.92 -6.52
CA GLY A 162 -23.74 9.04 -5.82
C GLY A 162 -23.05 8.72 -4.49
N ALA A 163 -22.62 7.48 -4.27
CA ALA A 163 -21.77 7.11 -3.13
C ALA A 163 -20.26 7.16 -3.46
N ASP A 164 -19.89 7.95 -4.49
CA ASP A 164 -18.81 7.72 -5.47
C ASP A 164 -19.41 7.12 -6.77
N ASP A 165 -19.02 7.62 -7.94
CA ASP A 165 -19.36 7.06 -9.27
C ASP A 165 -18.74 5.66 -9.51
N SER A 166 -18.07 5.11 -8.49
CA SER A 166 -17.40 3.83 -8.46
C SER A 166 -18.28 2.65 -8.88
N ASP A 167 -17.73 1.92 -9.83
CA ASP A 167 -18.25 0.69 -10.35
C ASP A 167 -18.15 -0.49 -9.36
N ARG A 168 -17.44 -0.33 -8.23
CA ARG A 168 -17.29 -1.37 -7.20
C ARG A 168 -18.60 -1.72 -6.51
N CYS A 169 -19.52 -0.76 -6.34
CA CYS A 169 -20.85 -1.07 -5.79
C CYS A 169 -21.64 -2.00 -6.73
N LYS A 170 -21.44 -1.91 -8.04
CA LYS A 170 -22.07 -2.82 -9.01
C LYS A 170 -21.35 -4.17 -9.02
N TRP A 171 -20.03 -4.17 -8.87
CA TRP A 171 -19.21 -5.37 -8.74
C TRP A 171 -19.60 -6.22 -7.53
N CYS A 172 -19.78 -5.62 -6.34
CA CYS A 172 -20.17 -6.38 -5.16
C CYS A 172 -21.61 -6.94 -5.27
N VAL A 173 -22.52 -6.25 -5.96
CA VAL A 173 -23.88 -6.75 -6.26
C VAL A 173 -23.82 -7.97 -7.20
N GLU A 174 -22.99 -7.91 -8.25
CA GLU A 174 -22.77 -9.02 -9.18
C GLU A 174 -22.24 -10.25 -8.42
N GLN A 175 -21.18 -10.06 -7.64
CA GLN A 175 -20.55 -11.12 -6.86
C GLN A 175 -21.53 -11.72 -5.83
N ALA A 176 -22.33 -10.88 -5.16
CA ALA A 176 -23.36 -11.33 -4.23
C ALA A 176 -24.45 -12.18 -4.89
N VAL A 177 -24.88 -11.84 -6.12
CA VAL A 177 -25.85 -12.64 -6.87
C VAL A 177 -25.25 -13.99 -7.27
N VAL A 178 -23.99 -13.99 -7.75
CA VAL A 178 -23.25 -15.20 -8.15
C VAL A 178 -22.98 -16.12 -6.96
N LEU A 179 -22.28 -15.65 -5.93
CA LEU A 179 -21.89 -16.44 -4.76
C LEU A 179 -23.08 -16.75 -3.84
N GLY A 180 -24.09 -15.87 -3.80
CA GLY A 180 -25.31 -16.10 -3.03
C GLY A 180 -26.30 -17.05 -3.72
N GLY A 181 -26.08 -17.37 -5.00
CA GLY A 181 -27.02 -18.15 -5.79
C GLY A 181 -28.41 -17.51 -5.79
N VAL A 182 -28.49 -16.20 -6.02
CA VAL A 182 -29.74 -15.43 -5.97
C VAL A 182 -30.54 -15.64 -7.26
N ALA A 183 -31.15 -16.83 -7.38
CA ALA A 183 -31.87 -17.31 -8.55
C ALA A 183 -32.92 -16.31 -9.08
N GLU A 184 -33.65 -15.68 -8.16
CA GLU A 184 -34.68 -14.68 -8.40
C GLU A 184 -34.14 -13.38 -9.03
N ARG A 185 -32.83 -13.16 -9.05
CA ARG A 185 -32.16 -11.97 -9.60
C ARG A 185 -31.11 -12.29 -10.65
N TYR A 186 -31.23 -13.43 -11.32
CA TYR A 186 -30.37 -13.76 -12.46
C TYR A 186 -30.44 -12.69 -13.57
N ASP A 187 -31.60 -12.07 -13.77
CA ASP A 187 -31.81 -10.97 -14.72
C ASP A 187 -30.98 -9.72 -14.38
N LEU A 188 -30.59 -9.55 -13.11
CA LEU A 188 -29.78 -8.43 -12.66
C LEU A 188 -28.35 -8.51 -13.22
N LEU A 189 -27.77 -9.71 -13.35
CA LEU A 189 -26.42 -9.89 -13.91
C LEU A 189 -26.32 -9.27 -15.32
N GLU A 190 -27.30 -9.58 -16.18
CA GLU A 190 -27.37 -9.05 -17.54
C GLU A 190 -27.61 -7.53 -17.60
N GLN A 191 -28.20 -6.96 -16.56
CA GLN A 191 -28.38 -5.50 -16.44
C GLN A 191 -27.08 -4.83 -15.99
N LEU A 192 -26.42 -5.40 -14.99
CA LEU A 192 -25.14 -4.91 -14.46
C LEU A 192 -24.06 -4.93 -15.54
N TRP A 193 -23.92 -6.02 -16.30
CA TRP A 193 -22.90 -6.17 -17.35
C TRP A 193 -23.06 -5.24 -18.56
N LYS A 194 -24.13 -4.45 -18.63
CA LYS A 194 -24.34 -3.39 -19.62
C LYS A 194 -23.95 -2.00 -19.12
N THR A 195 -23.66 -1.87 -17.83
CA THR A 195 -23.19 -0.62 -17.23
C THR A 195 -21.70 -0.44 -17.47
N THR A 196 -21.20 0.78 -17.26
CA THR A 196 -19.78 1.11 -17.37
C THR A 196 -18.90 0.30 -16.42
N ALA A 197 -19.46 -0.22 -15.31
CA ALA A 197 -18.76 -1.06 -14.35
C ALA A 197 -18.13 -2.32 -14.89
N PHE A 198 -18.66 -2.79 -16.01
CA PHE A 198 -18.23 -4.02 -16.63
C PHE A 198 -17.77 -3.74 -18.07
N ALA A 199 -17.32 -2.51 -18.34
CA ALA A 199 -16.82 -2.12 -19.66
C ALA A 199 -15.60 -2.98 -20.08
N ASP A 200 -14.74 -3.33 -19.13
CA ASP A 200 -13.55 -4.15 -19.37
C ASP A 200 -13.83 -5.67 -19.34
N TRP A 201 -15.03 -6.08 -18.92
CA TRP A 201 -15.41 -7.50 -18.90
C TRP A 201 -15.68 -8.01 -20.30
N ARG A 202 -14.94 -9.05 -20.68
CA ARG A 202 -15.12 -9.77 -21.94
C ARG A 202 -16.25 -10.79 -21.81
N ASP A 203 -16.67 -11.32 -22.94
CA ASP A 203 -17.71 -12.37 -22.96
C ASP A 203 -17.29 -13.62 -22.18
N VAL A 204 -15.99 -13.91 -22.09
CA VAL A 204 -15.47 -15.02 -21.28
C VAL A 204 -15.68 -14.78 -19.79
N ASP A 205 -15.40 -13.56 -19.30
CA ASP A 205 -15.55 -13.24 -17.87
C ASP A 205 -17.03 -13.34 -17.45
N LYS A 206 -17.94 -12.89 -18.33
CA LYS A 206 -19.40 -13.04 -18.16
C LYS A 206 -19.87 -14.49 -18.28
N ALA A 207 -19.22 -15.31 -19.09
CA ALA A 207 -19.53 -16.74 -19.22
C ALA A 207 -19.12 -17.50 -17.96
N ASP A 208 -17.94 -17.21 -17.43
CA ASP A 208 -17.41 -17.79 -16.19
C ASP A 208 -18.33 -17.46 -15.00
N ALA A 209 -18.78 -16.20 -14.89
CA ALA A 209 -19.74 -15.79 -13.87
C ALA A 209 -21.08 -16.55 -13.97
N ARG A 210 -21.62 -16.76 -15.19
CA ARG A 210 -22.83 -17.57 -15.41
C ARG A 210 -22.62 -19.03 -15.01
N GLU A 211 -21.50 -19.63 -15.39
CA GLU A 211 -21.16 -21.00 -15.04
C GLU A 211 -21.09 -21.16 -13.52
N HIS A 212 -20.39 -20.25 -12.85
CA HIS A 212 -20.29 -20.23 -11.39
C HIS A 212 -21.68 -20.09 -10.75
N PHE A 213 -22.49 -19.14 -11.20
CA PHE A 213 -23.86 -18.96 -10.70
C PHE A 213 -24.70 -20.24 -10.85
N HIS A 214 -24.65 -20.89 -12.02
CA HIS A 214 -25.41 -22.12 -12.24
C HIS A 214 -24.92 -23.28 -11.36
N ALA A 215 -23.62 -23.39 -11.12
CA ALA A 215 -23.05 -24.36 -10.18
C ALA A 215 -23.56 -24.11 -8.75
N VAL A 216 -23.59 -22.84 -8.31
CA VAL A 216 -24.09 -22.47 -6.98
C VAL A 216 -25.58 -22.75 -6.84
N VAL A 217 -26.41 -22.40 -7.83
CA VAL A 217 -27.85 -22.68 -7.80
C VAL A 217 -28.14 -24.19 -7.81
N ALA A 218 -27.31 -24.99 -8.48
CA ALA A 218 -27.43 -26.44 -8.48
C ALA A 218 -27.05 -27.07 -7.14
N ASN A 219 -26.15 -26.44 -6.37
CA ASN A 219 -25.67 -26.95 -5.09
C ASN A 219 -25.53 -25.83 -4.02
N PRO A 220 -26.65 -25.22 -3.58
CA PRO A 220 -26.60 -24.01 -2.74
C PRO A 220 -26.00 -24.26 -1.35
N ALA A 221 -26.07 -25.51 -0.85
CA ALA A 221 -25.54 -25.93 0.43
C ALA A 221 -24.00 -26.02 0.47
N ASP A 222 -23.33 -26.01 -0.68
CA ASP A 222 -21.87 -26.10 -0.75
C ASP A 222 -21.21 -24.74 -0.54
N LEU A 223 -20.88 -24.45 0.72
CA LEU A 223 -20.27 -23.19 1.12
C LEU A 223 -18.76 -23.09 0.84
N THR A 224 -18.13 -24.14 0.27
CA THR A 224 -16.67 -24.13 0.02
C THR A 224 -16.23 -23.04 -0.96
N ARG A 225 -17.12 -22.65 -1.89
CA ARG A 225 -16.95 -21.50 -2.80
C ARG A 225 -16.57 -20.20 -2.10
N PHE A 226 -17.07 -19.99 -0.88
CA PHE A 226 -16.75 -18.80 -0.11
C PHE A 226 -15.33 -18.87 0.46
N ASP A 227 -14.82 -20.06 0.76
CA ASP A 227 -13.43 -20.23 1.20
C ASP A 227 -12.47 -19.94 0.04
N GLU A 228 -12.81 -20.35 -1.18
CA GLU A 228 -12.07 -20.02 -2.41
C GLU A 228 -12.07 -18.51 -2.71
N ALA A 229 -13.17 -17.83 -2.37
CA ALA A 229 -13.32 -16.38 -2.49
C ALA A 229 -12.74 -15.59 -1.29
N PHE A 230 -12.16 -16.26 -0.28
CA PHE A 230 -11.67 -15.63 0.96
C PHE A 230 -12.76 -14.92 1.80
N ILE A 231 -14.02 -15.36 1.68
CA ILE A 231 -15.20 -14.88 2.41
C ILE A 231 -15.56 -15.89 3.50
N ALA A 232 -14.72 -15.96 4.52
CA ALA A 232 -14.91 -16.87 5.65
C ALA A 232 -14.56 -16.15 6.94
N PRO A 233 -15.21 -16.52 8.06
CA PRO A 233 -14.73 -16.04 9.35
C PRO A 233 -13.31 -16.55 9.62
N PRO A 234 -12.46 -15.76 10.29
CA PRO A 234 -11.04 -16.09 10.44
C PRO A 234 -10.81 -17.10 11.56
N ASP A 235 -11.27 -18.35 11.45
CA ASP A 235 -11.10 -19.37 12.51
C ASP A 235 -9.62 -19.62 12.87
N ASP A 236 -8.72 -19.51 11.88
CA ASP A 236 -7.28 -19.32 12.08
C ASP A 236 -6.88 -17.92 11.59
N PRO A 237 -6.45 -16.99 12.48
CA PRO A 237 -6.10 -15.63 12.07
C PRO A 237 -4.91 -15.60 11.11
N ALA A 238 -4.00 -16.57 11.18
CA ALA A 238 -2.89 -16.67 10.22
C ALA A 238 -3.37 -17.20 8.85
N GLY A 239 -4.31 -18.16 8.85
CA GLY A 239 -4.93 -18.69 7.65
C GLY A 239 -5.74 -17.64 6.89
N ALA A 240 -6.50 -16.81 7.61
CA ALA A 240 -7.26 -15.68 7.04
C ALA A 240 -6.37 -14.64 6.36
N LEU A 241 -5.09 -14.55 6.75
CA LEU A 241 -4.08 -13.70 6.13
C LEU A 241 -3.27 -14.41 5.04
N GLY A 242 -3.75 -15.55 4.53
CA GLY A 242 -3.11 -16.31 3.45
C GLY A 242 -2.99 -15.53 2.13
N TRP A 243 -3.89 -14.57 1.87
CA TRP A 243 -3.77 -13.62 0.76
C TRP A 243 -2.54 -12.72 0.92
N LEU A 244 -2.35 -12.14 2.11
CA LEU A 244 -1.21 -11.28 2.43
C LEU A 244 0.09 -12.06 2.35
N LYS A 245 0.08 -13.31 2.84
CA LYS A 245 1.21 -14.24 2.69
C LYS A 245 1.55 -14.52 1.23
N ARG A 246 0.55 -14.72 0.36
CA ARG A 246 0.78 -14.94 -1.09
C ARG A 246 1.36 -13.70 -1.76
N MET A 247 0.87 -12.50 -1.40
CA MET A 247 1.47 -11.25 -1.86
C MET A 247 2.93 -11.12 -1.39
N GLN A 248 3.21 -11.47 -0.14
CA GLN A 248 4.56 -11.49 0.44
C GLN A 248 5.45 -12.64 -0.09
N ALA A 249 4.87 -13.67 -0.73
CA ALA A 249 5.59 -14.84 -1.22
C ALA A 249 6.25 -14.63 -2.60
N ASN A 250 5.87 -13.59 -3.34
CA ASN A 250 6.57 -13.21 -4.56
C ASN A 250 7.91 -12.56 -4.20
N ARG A 251 9.02 -13.27 -4.54
CA ARG A 251 10.45 -13.01 -4.27
C ARG A 251 10.73 -12.18 -3.01
N PRO A 252 11.44 -12.71 -1.99
CA PRO A 252 11.84 -11.89 -0.84
C PRO A 252 12.52 -10.62 -1.35
N ASP A 253 11.87 -9.48 -1.11
CA ASP A 253 12.39 -8.21 -1.59
C ASP A 253 13.77 -8.03 -0.97
N PRO A 254 14.85 -7.95 -1.76
CA PRO A 254 16.21 -7.79 -1.23
C PRO A 254 16.35 -6.51 -0.40
N ALA A 255 15.41 -5.57 -0.53
CA ALA A 255 15.33 -4.37 0.27
C ALA A 255 14.43 -4.50 1.51
N GLU A 256 13.78 -5.62 1.82
CA GLU A 256 12.76 -5.72 2.89
C GLU A 256 13.22 -5.16 4.24
N GLY A 257 14.48 -5.40 4.62
CA GLY A 257 15.04 -4.90 5.89
C GLY A 257 15.43 -3.41 5.92
N VAL A 258 15.37 -2.71 4.78
CA VAL A 258 15.77 -1.28 4.66
C VAL A 258 14.70 -0.42 3.98
N ALA A 259 13.82 -1.01 3.17
CA ALA A 259 12.71 -0.36 2.49
C ALA A 259 11.85 0.40 3.49
N LEU A 260 11.32 1.53 3.04
CA LEU A 260 10.32 2.25 3.81
C LEU A 260 9.07 1.39 3.87
N ASP A 261 8.52 1.22 5.06
CA ASP A 261 7.14 0.76 5.14
C ASP A 261 6.20 1.84 4.56
N TRP A 262 4.95 1.47 4.32
CA TRP A 262 4.01 2.39 3.68
C TRP A 262 3.80 3.67 4.50
N ARG A 263 3.93 3.64 5.84
CA ARG A 263 3.69 4.80 6.71
C ARG A 263 4.86 5.75 6.72
N GLU A 264 6.07 5.19 6.73
CA GLU A 264 7.30 5.95 6.62
C GLU A 264 7.36 6.69 5.29
N ARG A 265 6.86 6.04 4.23
CA ARG A 265 6.65 6.66 2.92
C ARG A 265 5.63 7.80 3.00
N GLU A 266 4.41 7.55 3.49
CA GLU A 266 3.38 8.59 3.62
C GLU A 266 3.86 9.79 4.43
N TRP A 267 4.59 9.55 5.53
CA TRP A 267 5.15 10.63 6.34
C TRP A 267 6.17 11.47 5.56
N LEU A 268 7.07 10.82 4.83
CA LEU A 268 8.07 11.53 4.02
C LEU A 268 7.39 12.28 2.86
N ALA A 269 6.36 11.71 2.24
CA ALA A 269 5.58 12.35 1.20
C ALA A 269 4.84 13.59 1.71
N ALA A 270 4.18 13.50 2.86
CA ALA A 270 3.55 14.64 3.51
C ALA A 270 4.56 15.75 3.88
N PHE A 271 5.74 15.37 4.38
CA PHE A 271 6.81 16.33 4.68
C PHE A 271 7.25 17.09 3.41
N LEU A 272 7.49 16.37 2.31
CA LEU A 272 7.93 16.94 1.02
C LEU A 272 6.87 17.82 0.35
N LYS A 273 5.60 17.71 0.75
CA LYS A 273 4.48 18.56 0.29
C LYS A 273 4.14 19.69 1.28
N GLY A 274 4.76 19.72 2.47
CA GLY A 274 4.38 20.63 3.54
C GLY A 274 4.70 22.11 3.27
N GLU A 275 4.03 23.03 3.97
CA GLU A 275 4.17 24.48 3.78
C GLU A 275 5.59 25.03 4.02
N THR A 276 6.44 24.28 4.72
CA THR A 276 7.83 24.65 5.00
C THR A 276 8.77 24.36 3.83
N MET A 277 8.28 23.66 2.80
CA MET A 277 9.06 23.29 1.63
C MET A 277 9.21 24.47 0.67
N PRO A 278 10.44 24.78 0.21
CA PRO A 278 10.64 25.79 -0.82
C PRO A 278 9.88 25.48 -2.11
N ALA A 279 9.44 26.52 -2.82
CA ALA A 279 8.82 26.35 -4.13
C ALA A 279 9.74 25.60 -5.10
N GLY A 280 9.20 24.61 -5.81
CA GLY A 280 9.97 23.76 -6.72
C GLY A 280 10.71 22.60 -6.05
N SER A 281 10.43 22.33 -4.76
CA SER A 281 10.86 21.09 -4.11
C SER A 281 10.18 19.88 -4.75
N MET A 282 10.90 18.75 -4.79
CA MET A 282 10.34 17.48 -5.26
C MET A 282 9.32 16.95 -4.26
N ASN A 283 8.18 16.48 -4.77
CA ASN A 283 7.30 15.57 -4.02
C ASN A 283 7.94 14.17 -3.94
N PHE A 284 7.30 13.22 -3.24
CA PHE A 284 7.86 11.88 -3.06
C PHE A 284 7.97 11.11 -4.38
N GLU A 285 6.95 11.19 -5.25
CA GLU A 285 6.99 10.57 -6.59
C GLU A 285 8.20 11.06 -7.41
N ALA A 286 8.46 12.37 -7.46
CA ALA A 286 9.64 12.93 -8.13
C ALA A 286 10.96 12.56 -7.43
N LEU A 287 10.97 12.53 -6.10
CA LEU A 287 12.16 12.10 -5.34
C LEU A 287 12.53 10.65 -5.67
N ASP A 288 11.53 9.77 -5.80
CA ASP A 288 11.72 8.36 -6.14
C ASP A 288 12.37 8.22 -7.52
N GLY A 289 11.82 8.87 -8.55
CA GLY A 289 12.41 8.86 -9.89
C GLY A 289 13.82 9.44 -9.92
N PHE A 290 14.05 10.53 -9.18
CA PHE A 290 15.37 11.14 -9.03
C PHE A 290 16.38 10.16 -8.42
N PHE A 291 16.02 9.48 -7.32
CA PHE A 291 16.90 8.51 -6.68
C PHE A 291 17.14 7.28 -7.55
N HIS A 292 16.16 6.80 -8.31
CA HIS A 292 16.36 5.75 -9.30
C HIS A 292 17.46 6.13 -10.30
N ALA A 293 17.37 7.31 -10.91
CA ALA A 293 18.39 7.80 -11.85
C ALA A 293 19.79 7.86 -11.21
N LEU A 294 19.90 8.35 -9.98
CA LEU A 294 21.20 8.47 -9.30
C LEU A 294 21.79 7.12 -8.85
N VAL A 295 20.94 6.16 -8.46
CA VAL A 295 21.37 4.84 -7.99
C VAL A 295 21.76 3.91 -9.15
N ILE A 296 21.02 3.96 -10.26
CA ILE A 296 21.31 3.11 -11.43
C ILE A 296 22.39 3.69 -12.32
N GLY A 297 22.52 5.01 -12.33
CA GLY A 297 23.35 5.79 -13.23
C GLY A 297 24.87 5.59 -13.10
N PRO A 298 25.63 6.37 -13.88
CA PRO A 298 27.07 6.14 -14.10
C PRO A 298 27.94 6.36 -12.86
N ASP A 299 27.59 7.35 -12.04
CA ASP A 299 28.47 7.88 -10.99
C ASP A 299 27.76 7.99 -9.65
N LEU A 300 28.51 7.77 -8.57
CA LEU A 300 28.05 8.05 -7.21
C LEU A 300 27.84 9.56 -7.04
N VAL A 301 26.68 9.93 -6.50
CA VAL A 301 26.36 11.33 -6.16
C VAL A 301 26.27 11.46 -4.64
N MET A 302 26.99 12.43 -4.08
CA MET A 302 27.03 12.64 -2.63
C MET A 302 25.79 13.43 -2.16
N PRO A 303 25.33 13.24 -0.91
CA PRO A 303 24.19 14.00 -0.38
C PRO A 303 24.31 15.52 -0.50
N SER A 304 25.51 16.08 -0.26
CA SER A 304 25.74 17.52 -0.42
C SER A 304 25.50 18.05 -1.84
N GLU A 305 25.48 17.17 -2.83
CA GLU A 305 25.28 17.50 -4.24
C GLU A 305 23.83 17.27 -4.68
N TYR A 306 23.19 16.18 -4.25
CA TYR A 306 21.81 15.90 -4.67
C TYR A 306 20.76 16.61 -3.81
N LEU A 307 21.04 16.92 -2.53
CA LEU A 307 20.04 17.57 -1.66
C LEU A 307 19.58 18.94 -2.18
N PRO A 308 20.46 19.82 -2.72
CA PRO A 308 20.02 21.05 -3.37
C PRO A 308 19.10 20.82 -4.58
N GLU A 309 19.22 19.69 -5.27
CA GLU A 309 18.31 19.34 -6.37
C GLU A 309 16.91 18.95 -5.87
N VAL A 310 16.83 18.37 -4.67
CA VAL A 310 15.55 17.98 -4.05
C VAL A 310 14.74 19.20 -3.60
N TRP A 311 15.37 20.20 -2.97
CA TRP A 311 14.65 21.29 -2.29
C TRP A 311 15.41 22.63 -2.20
N GLY A 312 16.43 22.85 -3.04
CA GLY A 312 17.18 24.11 -3.05
C GLY A 312 17.94 24.38 -1.75
N GLU A 313 17.68 25.54 -1.13
CA GLU A 313 18.27 25.92 0.18
C GLU A 313 17.81 25.00 1.33
N GLY A 314 16.76 24.20 1.11
CA GLY A 314 16.20 23.24 2.05
C GLY A 314 15.13 23.82 2.96
N PRO A 315 14.29 22.96 3.57
CA PRO A 315 13.24 23.40 4.48
C PRO A 315 13.79 23.84 5.84
N VAL A 316 13.02 24.66 6.55
CA VAL A 316 13.30 25.00 7.95
C VAL A 316 12.77 23.87 8.82
N PHE A 317 13.68 23.09 9.40
CA PHE A 317 13.30 22.00 10.31
C PHE A 317 12.88 22.53 11.68
N GLU A 318 11.83 21.96 12.25
CA GLU A 318 11.32 22.26 13.60
C GLU A 318 12.32 21.86 14.70
N GLY A 319 13.30 21.02 14.38
CA GLY A 319 14.36 20.61 15.29
C GLY A 319 15.30 19.58 14.67
N SER A 320 16.33 19.18 15.43
CA SER A 320 17.29 18.16 14.99
C SER A 320 16.68 16.78 14.79
N GLU A 321 15.57 16.49 15.46
CA GLU A 321 14.89 15.19 15.40
C GLU A 321 14.13 15.02 14.08
N GLN A 322 13.41 16.04 13.63
CA GLN A 322 12.75 16.06 12.32
C GLN A 322 13.79 15.94 11.18
N LEU A 323 14.87 16.73 11.25
CA LEU A 323 15.99 16.60 10.31
C LEU A 323 16.54 15.17 10.27
N GLN A 324 16.81 14.57 11.44
CA GLN A 324 17.33 13.21 11.51
C GLN A 324 16.36 12.20 10.89
N LYS A 325 15.06 12.35 11.14
CA LYS A 325 14.02 11.48 10.57
C LYS A 325 13.99 11.58 9.05
N VAL A 326 13.88 12.79 8.48
CA VAL A 326 13.87 13.01 7.03
C VAL A 326 15.10 12.39 6.37
N MET A 327 16.29 12.71 6.88
CA MET A 327 17.54 12.20 6.33
C MET A 327 17.65 10.67 6.42
N THR A 328 17.16 10.07 7.51
CA THR A 328 17.16 8.62 7.69
C THR A 328 16.22 7.94 6.68
N LEU A 329 15.02 8.49 6.47
CA LEU A 329 14.05 7.94 5.53
C LEU A 329 14.53 8.06 4.08
N MET A 330 15.08 9.21 3.68
CA MET A 330 15.67 9.38 2.35
C MET A 330 16.83 8.41 2.12
N GLN A 331 17.72 8.23 3.12
CA GLN A 331 18.83 7.29 3.01
C GLN A 331 18.35 5.84 2.91
N ARG A 332 17.33 5.46 3.68
CA ARG A 332 16.72 4.12 3.61
C ARG A 332 16.08 3.86 2.26
N HIS A 333 15.34 4.83 1.74
CA HIS A 333 14.75 4.75 0.40
C HIS A 333 15.81 4.59 -0.70
N TRP A 334 16.88 5.40 -0.67
CA TRP A 334 18.05 5.22 -1.54
C TRP A 334 18.65 3.80 -1.44
N ASN A 335 18.87 3.33 -0.21
CA ASN A 335 19.45 2.00 0.03
C ASN A 335 18.54 0.87 -0.44
N ALA A 336 17.22 1.05 -0.38
CA ALA A 336 16.25 0.08 -0.89
C ALA A 336 16.35 -0.06 -2.41
N ILE A 337 16.41 1.06 -3.13
CA ILE A 337 16.64 1.07 -4.58
C ILE A 337 17.98 0.40 -4.91
N ALA A 338 19.03 0.73 -4.16
CA ALA A 338 20.36 0.15 -4.36
C ALA A 338 20.41 -1.36 -4.08
N ALA A 339 19.69 -1.84 -3.06
CA ALA A 339 19.59 -3.26 -2.73
C ALA A 339 18.89 -4.04 -3.85
N ARG A 340 17.75 -3.54 -4.37
CA ARG A 340 17.04 -4.15 -5.51
C ARG A 340 17.90 -4.18 -6.76
N ARG A 341 18.55 -3.06 -7.10
CA ARG A 341 19.50 -2.99 -8.22
C ARG A 341 20.63 -4.02 -8.09
N SER A 342 21.20 -4.15 -6.89
CA SER A 342 22.35 -5.05 -6.62
C SER A 342 21.97 -6.52 -6.72
N ALA A 343 20.74 -6.86 -6.31
CA ALA A 343 20.19 -8.20 -6.39
C ALA A 343 19.55 -8.53 -7.74
N ASP A 344 19.57 -7.60 -8.70
CA ASP A 344 18.87 -7.70 -9.99
C ASP A 344 17.37 -8.03 -9.83
N ALA A 345 16.77 -7.47 -8.78
CA ALA A 345 15.34 -7.54 -8.54
C ALA A 345 14.64 -6.42 -9.32
N PRO A 346 13.36 -6.62 -9.71
CA PRO A 346 12.55 -5.56 -10.30
C PRO A 346 12.59 -4.29 -9.43
N PRO A 347 12.71 -3.09 -10.04
CA PRO A 347 12.61 -1.85 -9.29
C PRO A 347 11.19 -1.71 -8.71
N ALA A 348 11.08 -1.16 -7.51
CA ALA A 348 9.79 -0.75 -6.96
C ALA A 348 9.62 0.72 -7.32
N ILE A 349 8.64 1.04 -8.15
CA ILE A 349 8.33 2.39 -8.60
C ILE A 349 7.15 2.90 -7.78
N TRP A 350 7.24 4.13 -7.28
CA TRP A 350 6.16 4.75 -6.52
C TRP A 350 5.50 5.86 -7.32
N LEU A 351 4.24 5.64 -7.69
CA LEU A 351 3.40 6.58 -8.42
C LEU A 351 2.25 7.03 -7.54
N GLU A 352 1.91 8.32 -7.59
CA GLU A 352 0.81 8.91 -6.83
C GLU A 352 -0.21 9.53 -7.80
N ALA A 353 -1.48 9.55 -7.40
CA ALA A 353 -2.48 10.31 -8.12
C ALA A 353 -2.31 11.81 -7.85
N HIS A 354 -2.35 12.61 -8.91
CA HIS A 354 -2.20 14.06 -8.84
C HIS A 354 -3.33 14.74 -9.61
N GLU A 355 -3.96 15.75 -9.02
CA GLU A 355 -5.00 16.54 -9.71
C GLU A 355 -4.40 17.46 -10.80
N ASP A 356 -3.14 17.85 -10.61
CA ASP A 356 -2.45 18.87 -11.41
C ASP A 356 -1.48 18.29 -12.46
N ALA A 357 -1.31 16.97 -12.50
CA ALA A 357 -0.37 16.31 -13.41
C ALA A 357 -0.89 14.93 -13.85
N PRO A 358 -0.59 14.49 -15.09
CA PRO A 358 -0.92 13.14 -15.51
C PRO A 358 -0.06 12.09 -14.77
N PRO A 359 -0.55 10.84 -14.61
CA PRO A 359 0.15 9.81 -13.85
C PRO A 359 1.60 9.59 -14.33
N GLY A 360 2.54 9.48 -13.37
CA GLY A 360 3.97 9.25 -13.62
C GLY A 360 4.76 10.45 -14.14
N ALA A 361 4.13 11.60 -14.35
CA ALA A 361 4.83 12.80 -14.83
C ALA A 361 5.88 13.28 -13.82
N HIS A 362 5.52 13.39 -12.53
CA HIS A 362 6.49 13.84 -11.51
C HIS A 362 7.63 12.85 -11.35
N TRP A 363 7.35 11.55 -11.41
CA TRP A 363 8.37 10.50 -11.35
C TRP A 363 9.41 10.69 -12.47
N ALA A 364 8.93 10.81 -13.71
CA ALA A 364 9.77 10.98 -14.88
C ALA A 364 10.55 12.30 -14.86
N MET A 365 9.94 13.39 -14.37
CA MET A 365 10.63 14.68 -14.16
C MET A 365 11.77 14.57 -13.14
N GLY A 366 11.54 13.84 -12.05
CA GLY A 366 12.56 13.51 -11.06
C GLY A 366 13.72 12.72 -11.67
N PHE A 367 13.39 11.65 -12.40
CA PHE A 367 14.37 10.81 -13.09
C PHE A 367 15.23 11.62 -14.06
N GLU A 368 14.60 12.43 -14.91
CA GLU A 368 15.31 13.27 -15.88
C GLU A 368 16.19 14.33 -15.19
N ARG A 369 15.78 14.85 -14.02
CA ARG A 369 16.64 15.72 -13.22
C ARG A 369 17.89 15.01 -12.73
N GLY A 370 17.80 13.73 -12.35
CA GLY A 370 18.94 12.90 -12.00
C GLY A 370 19.86 12.63 -13.20
N VAL A 371 19.26 12.40 -14.38
CA VAL A 371 19.99 12.28 -15.65
C VAL A 371 20.77 13.56 -15.94
N ARG A 372 20.16 14.75 -15.78
CA ARG A 372 20.84 16.05 -15.99
C ARG A 372 22.01 16.26 -15.04
N LEU A 373 21.88 15.86 -13.77
CA LEU A 373 22.95 15.99 -12.78
C LEU A 373 24.24 15.24 -13.19
N ARG A 374 24.11 14.23 -14.06
CA ARG A 374 25.22 13.49 -14.67
C ARG A 374 25.11 13.43 -16.20
N ALA A 375 24.71 14.53 -16.84
CA ALA A 375 24.41 14.56 -18.28
C ALA A 375 25.52 13.98 -19.17
N LEU A 376 26.78 14.31 -18.89
CA LEU A 376 27.93 13.79 -19.64
C LEU A 376 28.10 12.27 -19.52
N GLY A 377 27.83 11.71 -18.33
CA GLY A 377 27.84 10.27 -18.13
C GLY A 377 26.67 9.62 -18.87
N TRP A 378 25.46 10.14 -18.66
CA TRP A 378 24.24 9.63 -19.30
C TRP A 378 24.23 9.70 -20.82
N ALA A 379 25.01 10.59 -21.45
CA ALA A 379 25.20 10.61 -22.90
C ALA A 379 25.73 9.29 -23.46
N ALA A 380 26.37 8.44 -22.65
CA ALA A 380 26.83 7.13 -23.09
C ALA A 380 25.70 6.15 -23.41
N VAL A 381 24.46 6.40 -22.95
CA VAL A 381 23.29 5.55 -23.25
C VAL A 381 22.99 5.52 -24.75
N ALA A 382 23.25 6.62 -25.47
CA ALA A 382 22.99 6.74 -26.92
C ALA A 382 23.82 5.81 -27.83
N VAL A 383 24.68 4.95 -27.27
CA VAL A 383 25.40 3.93 -28.05
C VAL A 383 24.74 2.55 -27.95
N ASP A 384 23.66 2.43 -27.19
CA ASP A 384 22.89 1.21 -26.99
C ASP A 384 21.41 1.51 -27.26
N GLU A 385 20.87 0.97 -28.36
CA GLU A 385 19.53 1.28 -28.85
C GLU A 385 18.43 0.93 -27.84
N SER A 386 18.61 -0.17 -27.09
CA SER A 386 17.66 -0.62 -26.07
C SER A 386 17.64 0.34 -24.88
N ALA A 387 18.81 0.70 -24.38
CA ALA A 387 18.95 1.66 -23.28
C ALA A 387 18.50 3.07 -23.70
N GLU A 388 18.78 3.50 -24.94
CA GLU A 388 18.33 4.78 -25.48
C GLU A 388 16.81 4.85 -25.58
N LEU A 389 16.17 3.81 -26.13
CA LEU A 389 14.71 3.71 -26.18
C LEU A 389 14.09 3.75 -24.79
N ALA A 390 14.63 2.99 -23.83
CA ALA A 390 14.17 3.00 -22.44
C ALA A 390 14.22 4.41 -21.82
N LEU A 391 15.31 5.16 -22.06
CA LEU A 391 15.45 6.54 -21.59
C LEU A 391 14.45 7.49 -22.28
N GLU A 392 14.17 7.30 -23.56
CA GLU A 392 13.20 8.09 -24.32
C GLU A 392 11.76 7.85 -23.84
N CYS A 393 11.38 6.58 -23.58
CA CYS A 393 10.08 6.22 -23.01
C CYS A 393 9.87 6.85 -21.63
N ILE A 394 10.89 6.81 -20.76
CA ILE A 394 10.83 7.49 -19.46
C ILE A 394 10.67 9.01 -19.65
N ARG A 395 11.44 9.63 -20.56
CA ARG A 395 11.31 11.08 -20.82
C ARG A 395 9.94 11.44 -21.39
N ALA A 396 9.32 10.58 -22.18
CA ALA A 396 7.99 10.84 -22.75
C ALA A 396 6.95 11.11 -21.66
N LEU A 397 7.00 10.37 -20.55
CA LEU A 397 6.12 10.58 -19.39
C LEU A 397 6.26 11.99 -18.76
N ALA A 398 7.45 12.61 -18.84
CA ALA A 398 7.69 13.93 -18.26
C ALA A 398 7.27 15.11 -19.14
N VAL A 399 7.43 15.00 -20.48
CA VAL A 399 7.37 16.17 -21.38
C VAL A 399 6.39 16.06 -22.54
N GLN A 400 5.85 14.86 -22.83
CA GLN A 400 5.00 14.66 -24.00
C GLN A 400 3.51 14.66 -23.62
N ALA A 401 2.71 15.29 -24.48
CA ALA A 401 1.26 15.19 -24.45
C ALA A 401 0.81 13.85 -25.07
N LEU A 402 1.06 12.75 -24.34
CA LEU A 402 0.62 11.40 -24.73
C LEU A 402 -0.89 11.24 -24.56
N GLN A 403 -1.52 10.41 -25.39
CA GLN A 403 -2.87 9.92 -25.13
C GLN A 403 -2.87 9.00 -23.89
N ASP A 404 -4.04 8.81 -23.27
CA ASP A 404 -4.15 8.07 -22.01
C ASP A 404 -3.68 6.61 -22.16
N TRP A 405 -4.04 5.95 -23.27
CA TRP A 405 -3.64 4.56 -23.53
C TRP A 405 -2.12 4.42 -23.80
N GLU A 406 -1.51 5.38 -24.51
CA GLU A 406 -0.06 5.39 -24.76
C GLU A 406 0.70 5.60 -23.45
N ARG A 407 0.20 6.48 -22.58
CA ARG A 407 0.77 6.71 -21.26
C ARG A 407 0.65 5.47 -20.38
N ALA A 408 -0.49 4.79 -20.37
CA ALA A 408 -0.67 3.54 -19.64
C ALA A 408 0.35 2.48 -20.09
N GLU A 409 0.57 2.32 -21.40
CA GLU A 409 1.58 1.40 -21.94
C GLU A 409 3.00 1.74 -21.44
N HIS A 410 3.37 3.03 -21.42
CA HIS A 410 4.65 3.46 -20.87
C HIS A 410 4.78 3.26 -19.36
N LEU A 411 3.69 3.42 -18.59
CA LEU A 411 3.68 3.19 -17.15
C LEU A 411 3.80 1.71 -16.80
N ASP A 412 3.12 0.84 -17.55
CA ASP A 412 3.21 -0.61 -17.40
C ASP A 412 4.64 -1.11 -17.70
N ALA A 413 5.28 -0.55 -18.73
CA ALA A 413 6.66 -0.88 -19.12
C ALA A 413 7.74 -0.18 -18.28
N LEU A 414 7.37 0.78 -17.42
CA LEU A 414 8.33 1.62 -16.68
C LEU A 414 9.34 0.82 -15.84
N PRO A 415 8.94 -0.22 -15.07
CA PRO A 415 9.90 -1.04 -14.33
C PRO A 415 10.92 -1.75 -15.23
N GLU A 416 10.50 -2.17 -16.42
CA GLU A 416 11.37 -2.83 -17.40
C GLU A 416 12.36 -1.84 -18.01
N HIS A 417 11.92 -0.62 -18.36
CA HIS A 417 12.80 0.45 -18.83
C HIS A 417 13.88 0.83 -17.79
N VAL A 418 13.50 0.93 -16.51
CA VAL A 418 14.46 1.19 -15.42
C VAL A 418 15.44 0.03 -15.25
N ALA A 419 14.97 -1.22 -15.35
CA ALA A 419 15.82 -2.40 -15.28
C ALA A 419 16.81 -2.47 -16.46
N GLU A 420 16.38 -2.11 -17.66
CA GLU A 420 17.22 -2.04 -18.87
C GLU A 420 18.37 -1.02 -18.69
N LEU A 421 18.05 0.19 -18.22
CA LEU A 421 19.05 1.21 -17.91
C LEU A 421 20.01 0.76 -16.80
N ALA A 422 19.50 0.07 -15.77
CA ALA A 422 20.34 -0.49 -14.72
C ALA A 422 21.27 -1.58 -15.24
N ALA A 423 20.81 -2.44 -16.14
CA ALA A 423 21.59 -3.49 -16.78
C ALA A 423 22.69 -2.90 -17.67
N PHE A 424 22.37 -1.88 -18.46
CA PHE A 424 23.32 -1.12 -19.27
C PHE A 424 24.50 -0.59 -18.43
N TRP A 425 24.21 0.06 -17.29
CA TRP A 425 25.25 0.57 -16.40
C TRP A 425 25.98 -0.51 -15.63
N ARG A 426 25.33 -1.64 -15.31
CA ARG A 426 25.98 -2.80 -14.67
C ARG A 426 27.02 -3.44 -15.59
N ALA A 427 26.75 -3.50 -16.88
CA ALA A 427 27.68 -4.01 -17.89
C ALA A 427 28.90 -3.09 -18.13
N ARG A 428 28.86 -1.85 -17.61
CA ARG A 428 29.90 -0.83 -17.78
C ARG A 428 30.43 -0.39 -16.41
N PRO A 429 31.34 -1.16 -15.78
CA PRO A 429 31.86 -0.81 -14.46
C PRO A 429 32.51 0.59 -14.50
N ALA A 430 32.10 1.44 -13.56
CA ALA A 430 32.55 2.82 -13.45
C ALA A 430 34.09 2.93 -13.47
N ARG A 431 34.62 3.93 -14.20
CA ARG A 431 36.01 4.38 -14.01
C ARG A 431 36.13 4.94 -12.60
N ARG A 432 36.61 4.13 -11.66
CA ARG A 432 36.93 4.57 -10.30
C ARG A 432 38.18 5.43 -10.33
N GLU A 433 38.06 6.70 -10.73
CA GLU A 433 39.03 7.68 -10.30
C GLU A 433 38.89 7.86 -8.77
N PRO A 434 40.00 7.86 -8.00
CA PRO A 434 39.92 8.02 -6.57
C PRO A 434 39.28 9.37 -6.24
N ILE A 435 38.09 9.30 -5.63
CA ILE A 435 37.36 10.45 -5.12
C ILE A 435 38.29 11.21 -4.18
N ARG A 436 38.77 12.39 -4.59
CA ARG A 436 39.34 13.37 -3.66
C ARG A 436 38.17 13.98 -2.90
N ALA A 437 37.72 13.28 -1.86
CA ALA A 437 36.82 13.87 -0.89
C ALA A 437 37.53 15.10 -0.31
N GLN A 438 36.98 16.28 -0.52
CA GLN A 438 37.43 17.48 0.17
C GLN A 438 37.13 17.24 1.65
N LYS A 439 38.17 16.91 2.43
CA LYS A 439 38.02 16.61 3.85
C LYS A 439 37.53 17.87 4.54
N VAL A 440 36.23 17.92 4.86
CA VAL A 440 35.67 18.96 5.73
C VAL A 440 36.41 18.88 7.06
N GLY A 441 37.12 19.95 7.38
CA GLY A 441 37.90 20.04 8.61
C GLY A 441 36.99 19.84 9.82
N ARG A 442 37.46 19.11 10.84
CA ARG A 442 36.70 18.83 12.07
C ARG A 442 36.10 20.10 12.74
N ASN A 443 36.67 21.28 12.47
CA ASN A 443 36.22 22.58 12.98
C ASN A 443 35.57 23.49 11.93
N GLU A 444 35.46 23.08 10.67
CA GLU A 444 34.81 23.85 9.60
C GLU A 444 33.29 23.81 9.73
N ALA A 445 32.61 24.76 9.06
CA ALA A 445 31.15 24.79 9.00
C ALA A 445 30.62 23.49 8.38
N CYS A 446 29.59 22.93 9.01
CA CYS A 446 28.99 21.69 8.55
C CYS A 446 28.21 21.94 7.25
N PRO A 447 28.43 21.14 6.18
CA PRO A 447 27.79 21.33 4.88
C PRO A 447 26.27 21.06 4.89
N CYS A 448 25.69 20.61 6.01
CA CYS A 448 24.24 20.47 6.19
C CYS A 448 23.51 21.80 6.49
N GLY A 449 24.19 22.94 6.42
CA GLY A 449 23.57 24.26 6.65
C GLY A 449 23.29 24.61 8.12
N SER A 450 23.58 23.73 9.08
CA SER A 450 23.27 23.94 10.51
C SER A 450 23.99 25.11 11.20
N GLY A 451 24.95 25.77 10.54
CA GLY A 451 25.82 26.80 11.12
C GLY A 451 26.81 26.28 12.18
N LYS A 452 26.79 24.99 12.52
CA LYS A 452 27.67 24.36 13.53
C LYS A 452 28.96 23.82 12.90
N LYS A 453 30.00 23.67 13.72
CA LYS A 453 31.25 23.00 13.31
C LYS A 453 30.99 21.51 13.04
N TRP A 454 31.62 20.92 12.01
CA TRP A 454 31.43 19.53 11.59
C TRP A 454 31.41 18.52 12.76
N LYS A 455 32.38 18.60 13.69
CA LYS A 455 32.46 17.71 14.86
C LYS A 455 31.30 17.80 15.86
N LYS A 456 30.52 18.87 15.79
CA LYS A 456 29.37 19.13 16.68
C LYS A 456 28.03 18.98 15.94
N CYS A 457 28.06 18.45 14.72
CA CYS A 457 26.88 18.22 13.88
C CYS A 457 27.02 16.83 13.24
N CYS A 458 27.04 16.73 11.91
CA CYS A 458 27.11 15.44 11.19
C CYS A 458 28.34 14.58 11.56
N GLY A 459 29.42 15.16 12.09
CA GLY A 459 30.60 14.44 12.58
C GLY A 459 30.55 14.00 14.05
N ALA A 460 29.47 14.30 14.79
CA ALA A 460 29.38 14.05 16.24
C ALA A 460 29.13 12.57 16.61
N GLY A 461 28.72 11.73 15.65
CA GLY A 461 28.45 10.30 15.86
C GLY A 461 29.69 9.39 15.94
N SER A 462 30.91 9.93 15.96
CA SER A 462 32.15 9.15 16.05
C SER A 462 32.78 9.21 17.46
N MET A 463 32.05 8.77 18.49
CA MET A 463 32.61 8.53 19.81
C MET A 463 32.75 7.03 20.10
N GLY A 464 33.99 6.53 19.92
CA GLY A 464 34.60 5.54 20.81
C GLY A 464 34.27 4.06 20.57
N VAL A 465 34.98 3.41 19.66
CA VAL A 465 35.35 2.00 19.88
C VAL A 465 36.60 2.02 20.76
N VAL A 466 36.43 1.53 22.00
CA VAL A 466 37.51 1.30 22.96
C VAL A 466 38.17 -0.03 22.63
N HIS A 467 39.25 0.03 21.86
CA HIS A 467 40.62 -0.35 22.25
C HIS A 467 41.55 -0.31 21.04
#